data_AF-A0AAW8ANB6-F1
#
_entry.id   AF-A0AAW8ANB6-F1
#
_cell.length_a   1.000
_cell.length_b   1.000
_cell.length_c   1.000
_cell.angle_alpha   90.00
_cell.angle_beta   90.00
_cell.angle_gamma   90.00
#
_symmetry.space_group_name_H-M   'P 1'
#
loop_
_entity.id
_entity.type
_entity.pdbx_description
1 polymer ?
#
loop_
_entity_poly.entity_id
_entity_poly.type
_entity_poly.pdbx_seq_one_letter_code
_entity_poly.pdbx_strand_id
1 'polypeptide(L)' 'FKPVMSEEQGCVEQLKRIGIAPEDIRYVVLSHLHSDHTGAIGRFPHATHVVQRQEYEYAFAPDWFTSGAYCRRDFD' A
#
# COMPACT_ATOMS: atom_id res chain seq x y z
N PHE A 1 6.35 17.82 7.81
CA PHE A 1 4.88 17.73 7.94
C PHE A 1 4.56 16.43 8.68
N LYS A 2 3.71 16.44 9.71
CA LYS A 2 3.25 15.21 10.37
C LYS A 2 1.85 14.91 9.83
N PRO A 3 1.66 13.87 9.02
CA PRO A 3 0.33 13.53 8.53
C PRO A 3 -0.58 13.22 9.72
N VAL A 4 -1.80 13.75 9.68
CA VAL A 4 -2.85 13.49 10.67
C VAL A 4 -3.89 12.62 9.99
N MET A 5 -3.95 11.35 10.41
CA MET A 5 -4.90 10.35 9.92
C MET A 5 -5.45 9.60 11.13
N SER A 6 -6.78 9.59 11.29
CA SER A 6 -7.45 8.75 12.27
C SER A 6 -7.65 7.33 11.74
N GLU A 7 -7.88 6.38 12.64
CA GLU A 7 -8.17 4.99 12.28
C GLU A 7 -9.40 4.88 11.36
N GLU A 8 -10.41 5.72 11.60
CA GLU A 8 -11.62 5.81 10.78
C GLU A 8 -11.36 6.17 9.32
N GLN A 9 -10.27 6.88 9.03
CA GLN A 9 -9.88 7.26 7.67
C GLN A 9 -9.13 6.12 6.95
N GLY A 10 -8.75 5.06 7.66
CA GLY A 10 -8.05 3.89 7.11
C GLY A 10 -8.92 3.04 6.19
N CYS A 11 -8.28 2.43 5.18
CA CYS A 11 -8.97 1.59 4.19
C CYS A 11 -9.78 0.44 4.82
N VAL A 12 -9.30 -0.18 5.91
CA VAL A 12 -10.02 -1.25 6.61
C VAL A 12 -11.36 -0.75 7.19
N GLU A 13 -11.36 0.40 7.87
CA GLU A 13 -12.59 0.99 8.40
C GLU A 13 -13.52 1.46 7.27
N GLN A 14 -12.97 1.96 6.16
CA GLN A 14 -13.76 2.31 4.98
C GLN A 14 -14.44 1.08 4.35
N LEU A 15 -13.74 -0.05 4.21
CA LEU A 15 -14.32 -1.30 3.71
C LEU A 15 -15.42 -1.84 4.63
N LYS A 16 -15.20 -1.78 5.95
CA LYS A 16 -16.19 -2.18 6.95
C LYS A 16 -17.50 -1.39 6.85
N ARG A 17 -17.41 -0.08 6.59
CA ARG A 17 -18.60 0.79 6.40
C ARG A 17 -19.47 0.38 5.21
N ILE A 18 -18.89 -0.28 4.21
CA ILE A 18 -19.61 -0.80 3.04
C ILE A 18 -19.83 -2.32 3.10
N GLY A 19 -19.55 -2.95 4.24
CA GLY A 19 -19.82 -4.37 4.47
C GLY A 19 -18.87 -5.32 3.73
N ILE A 20 -17.64 -4.90 3.42
CA ILE A 20 -16.61 -5.74 2.79
C ILE A 20 -15.57 -6.12 3.83
N ALA A 21 -15.30 -7.42 4.00
CA ALA A 21 -14.23 -7.89 4.87
C ALA A 21 -12.87 -7.81 4.15
N PRO A 22 -11.76 -7.47 4.82
CA PRO A 22 -10.44 -7.45 4.20
C PRO A 22 -10.02 -8.79 3.56
N GLU A 23 -10.53 -9.90 4.09
CA GLU A 23 -10.31 -11.26 3.59
C GLU A 23 -11.01 -11.54 2.25
N ASP A 24 -12.01 -10.74 1.88
CA ASP A 24 -12.74 -10.85 0.61
C ASP A 24 -12.01 -10.17 -0.55
N ILE A 25 -10.97 -9.36 -0.25
CA ILE A 25 -10.19 -8.66 -1.27
C ILE A 25 -9.31 -9.65 -2.02
N ARG A 26 -9.62 -9.86 -3.30
CA ARG A 26 -8.88 -10.79 -4.18
C ARG A 26 -7.64 -10.15 -4.81
N TYR A 27 -7.69 -8.86 -5.07
CA TYR A 27 -6.60 -8.13 -5.72
C TYR A 27 -6.40 -6.76 -5.09
N VAL A 28 -5.14 -6.37 -4.92
CA VAL A 28 -4.74 -5.01 -4.57
C VAL A 28 -3.85 -4.52 -5.71
N VAL A 29 -4.32 -3.52 -6.46
CA VAL A 29 -3.57 -2.91 -7.55
C VAL A 29 -2.87 -1.66 -7.04
N LEU A 30 -1.55 -1.65 -7.11
CA LEU A 30 -0.71 -0.56 -6.65
C LEU A 30 -0.40 0.35 -7.83
N SER A 31 -0.78 1.62 -7.72
CA SER A 31 -0.42 2.62 -8.73
C SER A 31 1.09 2.83 -8.76
N HIS A 32 1.72 2.86 -7.58
CA HIS A 32 3.17 2.87 -7.37
C HIS A 32 3.51 2.42 -5.92
N LEU A 33 4.80 2.39 -5.53
CA LEU A 33 5.26 1.78 -4.25
C LEU A 33 5.73 2.78 -3.18
N HIS A 34 5.25 4.03 -3.21
CA HIS A 34 5.46 4.94 -2.09
C HIS A 34 4.66 4.52 -0.84
N SER A 35 5.18 4.88 0.33
CA SER A 35 4.67 4.49 1.64
C SER A 35 3.21 4.89 1.92
N ASP A 36 2.72 5.97 1.30
CA ASP A 36 1.33 6.40 1.38
C ASP A 36 0.38 5.49 0.57
N HIS A 37 0.92 4.67 -0.33
CA HIS A 37 0.21 3.65 -1.09
C HIS A 37 0.40 2.23 -0.54
N THR A 38 1.56 1.92 0.04
CA THR A 38 1.90 0.57 0.49
C THR A 38 1.63 0.31 1.97
N GLY A 39 1.48 1.35 2.80
CA GLY A 39 1.45 1.22 4.26
C GLY A 39 0.33 0.35 4.85
N ALA A 40 -0.70 0.00 4.08
CA ALA A 40 -1.80 -0.86 4.50
C ALA A 40 -1.91 -2.20 3.75
N ILE A 41 -0.99 -2.53 2.84
CA ILE A 41 -1.18 -3.67 1.93
C ILE A 41 -1.19 -5.03 2.65
N GLY A 42 -0.54 -5.12 3.81
CA GLY A 42 -0.56 -6.29 4.68
C GLY A 42 -1.89 -6.54 5.40
N ARG A 43 -2.89 -5.66 5.24
CA ARG A 43 -4.24 -5.84 5.81
C ARG A 43 -5.15 -6.73 4.96
N PHE A 44 -4.69 -7.16 3.79
CA PHE A 44 -5.46 -7.94 2.82
C PHE A 44 -4.83 -9.33 2.64
N PRO A 45 -5.05 -10.27 3.57
CA PRO A 45 -4.25 -11.50 3.68
C PRO A 45 -4.43 -12.49 2.51
N HIS A 46 -5.53 -12.38 1.76
CA HIS A 46 -5.82 -13.27 0.61
C HIS A 46 -5.62 -12.57 -0.74
N ALA A 47 -5.23 -11.30 -0.74
CA ALA A 47 -5.11 -10.53 -1.97
C ALA A 47 -3.84 -10.91 -2.74
N THR A 48 -3.96 -10.98 -4.07
CA THR A 48 -2.79 -10.88 -4.95
C THR A 48 -2.46 -9.40 -5.17
N HIS A 49 -1.25 -8.98 -4.81
CA HIS A 49 -0.77 -7.63 -5.07
C HIS A 49 -0.21 -7.53 -6.49
N VAL A 50 -0.63 -6.49 -7.22
CA VAL A 50 -0.25 -6.26 -8.61
C VAL A 50 0.35 -4.87 -8.73
N VAL A 51 1.54 -4.77 -9.34
CA VAL A 51 2.24 -3.53 -9.60
C VAL A 51 2.96 -3.61 -10.95
N GLN A 52 3.24 -2.46 -11.56
CA GLN A 52 4.11 -2.38 -12.74
C GLN A 52 5.51 -2.90 -12.41
N ARG A 53 6.08 -3.74 -13.29
CA ARG A 53 7.45 -4.27 -13.11
C ARG A 53 8.49 -3.16 -12.98
N GLN A 54 8.38 -2.12 -13.81
CA GLN A 54 9.31 -1.00 -13.80
C GLN A 54 9.31 -0.26 -12.44
N GLU A 55 8.14 -0.09 -11.83
CA GLU A 55 8.03 0.51 -10.49
C GLU A 55 8.63 -0.41 -9.42
N TYR A 56 8.34 -1.71 -9.51
CA TYR A 56 8.93 -2.68 -8.59
C TYR A 56 10.46 -2.65 -8.65
N GLU A 57 11.04 -2.66 -9.85
CA GLU A 57 12.49 -2.57 -10.04
C GLU A 57 13.07 -1.23 -9.53
N TYR A 58 12.41 -0.11 -9.82
CA TYR A 58 12.85 1.21 -9.36
C TYR A 58 12.80 1.33 -7.83
N ALA A 59 11.78 0.77 -7.17
CA ALA A 59 11.63 0.80 -5.72
C ALA A 59 12.79 0.09 -4.97
N PHE A 60 13.54 -0.79 -5.65
CA PHE A 60 14.72 -1.45 -5.09
C PHE A 60 16.00 -0.61 -5.21
N ALA A 61 16.05 0.32 -6.15
CA ALA A 61 17.18 1.21 -6.39
C ALA A 61 16.73 2.62 -6.83
N PRO A 62 15.96 3.34 -5.99
CA PRO A 62 15.43 4.64 -6.35
C PRO A 62 16.54 5.71 -6.38
N ASP A 63 16.29 6.80 -7.10
CA ASP A 63 17.15 7.97 -7.01
C ASP A 63 17.16 8.53 -5.58
N TRP A 64 18.25 9.21 -5.21
CA TRP A 64 18.44 9.74 -3.85
C TRP A 64 17.33 10.70 -3.39
N PHE A 65 16.63 11.36 -4.33
CA PHE A 65 15.57 12.31 -4.00
C PHE A 65 14.19 11.63 -3.83
N THR A 66 14.01 10.39 -4.28
CA THR A 66 12.78 9.60 -4.09
C THR A 66 12.94 8.50 -3.05
N SER A 67 14.18 8.15 -2.66
CA SER A 67 14.45 7.03 -1.75
C SER A 67 13.69 7.10 -0.42
N GLY A 68 13.44 8.30 0.11
CA GLY A 68 12.69 8.50 1.35
C GLY A 68 11.19 8.20 1.25
N ALA A 69 10.64 8.06 0.03
CA ALA A 69 9.24 7.74 -0.18
C ALA A 69 8.95 6.23 -0.11
N TYR A 70 9.97 5.38 -0.31
CA TYR A 70 9.83 3.93 -0.33
C TYR A 70 10.06 3.31 1.05
N CYS A 71 9.16 2.42 1.47
CA CYS A 71 9.34 1.57 2.64
C CYS A 71 9.46 0.11 2.18
N ARG A 72 10.70 -0.38 2.00
CA ARG A 72 10.98 -1.74 1.49
C ARG A 72 10.20 -2.83 2.22
N ARG A 73 10.09 -2.73 3.55
CA ARG A 73 9.37 -3.72 4.38
C ARG A 73 7.88 -3.85 4.02
N ASP A 74 7.31 -2.88 3.31
CA ASP A 74 5.91 -2.98 2.91
C ASP A 74 5.72 -3.96 1.75
N PHE A 75 6.73 -4.16 0.88
CA PHE A 75 6.58 -4.88 -0.40
C PHE A 75 7.72 -5.87 -0.75
N ASP A 76 8.74 -5.99 0.09
CA ASP A 76 9.84 -6.97 0.01
C ASP A 76 9.46 -8.31 0.68
#